data_AF-A0A3R9LFP2-F1
#
_entry.id   AF-A0A3R9LFP2-F1
#
_cell.length_a   1.000
_cell.length_b   1.000
_cell.length_c   1.000
_cell.angle_alpha   90.00
_cell.angle_beta   90.00
_cell.angle_gamma   90.00
#
_symmetry.space_group_name_H-M   'P 1'
#
loop_
_entity.id
_entity.type
_entity.pdbx_description
1 polymer ?
#
loop_
_entity_poly.entity_id
_entity_poly.type
_entity_poly.pdbx_seq_one_letter_code
_entity_poly.pdbx_strand_id
1 'polypeptide(L)'
;MEKIELTEKEREILTLLAQCRYATTKQIVALYFQDSQHSRTAFRRANLLLNHIKNRQLINHLERRIGGVRAGSGSFVWHITAKGLKSLKRPHRFKNKYEPTAHHLEHTLAVTQAYVFLKLLEEAGKIQLERFDFEPTCHRTYATFSGKKIFLKPDAFAQLVLGEYEDSYFYEIDMATETLNRVVNQCKKYIAYYQTGIEQREQDGVFPLVIWIVPHDKRKEAISKKIESELNNFHPMFQVVTLEEFSSWIGGRTDE
;
A
#
# COMPACT_ATOMS: atom_id res chain seq x y z
N MET A 1 22.10 24.98 9.56
CA MET A 1 21.19 23.86 9.89
C MET A 1 22.03 22.61 9.90
N GLU A 2 22.17 21.95 11.05
CA GLU A 2 23.07 20.81 11.21
C GLU A 2 22.69 19.67 10.24
N LYS A 3 23.69 19.12 9.54
CA LYS A 3 23.48 18.06 8.55
C LYS A 3 23.15 16.78 9.31
N ILE A 4 21.92 16.30 9.17
CA ILE A 4 21.49 15.03 9.77
C ILE A 4 22.09 13.90 8.93
N GLU A 5 23.10 13.22 9.47
CA GLU A 5 23.64 12.01 8.86
C GLU A 5 22.73 10.82 9.14
N LEU A 6 22.32 10.12 8.09
CA LEU A 6 21.44 8.96 8.17
C LEU A 6 22.23 7.75 7.68
N THR A 7 22.19 6.66 8.44
CA THR A 7 22.58 5.36 7.90
C THR A 7 21.64 4.95 6.77
N GLU A 8 22.04 3.97 5.95
CA GLU A 8 21.18 3.52 4.85
C GLU A 8 19.83 2.98 5.36
N LYS A 9 19.87 2.15 6.40
CA LYS A 9 18.65 1.60 7.01
C LYS A 9 17.73 2.67 7.62
N GLU A 10 18.30 3.74 8.20
CA GLU A 10 17.50 4.87 8.67
C GLU A 10 16.83 5.60 7.49
N ARG A 11 17.57 5.80 6.39
CA ARG A 11 17.05 6.44 5.17
C ARG A 11 15.92 5.61 4.56
N GLU A 12 16.07 4.30 4.47
CA GLU A 12 15.05 3.38 3.96
C GLU A 12 13.77 3.45 4.78
N ILE A 13 13.86 3.32 6.12
CA ILE A 13 12.70 3.39 7.02
C ILE A 13 12.01 4.76 6.94
N LEU A 14 12.77 5.85 6.92
CA LEU A 14 12.20 7.19 6.76
C LEU A 14 11.52 7.35 5.40
N THR A 15 12.09 6.79 4.34
CA THR A 15 11.55 6.87 2.99
C THR A 15 10.22 6.12 2.90
N LEU A 16 10.14 4.91 3.47
CA LEU A 16 8.90 4.15 3.60
C LEU A 16 7.83 4.97 4.32
N LEU A 17 8.12 5.49 5.52
CA LEU A 17 7.15 6.26 6.31
C LEU A 17 6.74 7.58 5.63
N ALA A 18 7.61 8.15 4.79
CA ALA A 18 7.29 9.31 3.96
C ALA A 18 6.37 8.98 2.77
N GLN A 19 6.27 7.71 2.38
CA GLN A 19 5.40 7.22 1.31
C GLN A 19 4.08 6.65 1.87
N CYS A 20 4.15 5.70 2.79
CA CYS A 20 2.98 4.94 3.29
C CYS A 20 2.26 5.61 4.47
N ARG A 21 2.82 6.71 5.01
CA ARG A 21 2.33 7.48 6.17
C ARG A 21 2.43 6.76 7.53
N TYR A 22 2.00 5.51 7.62
CA TYR A 22 2.02 4.70 8.84
C TYR A 22 2.58 3.30 8.59
N ALA A 23 3.36 2.77 9.53
CA ALA A 23 3.77 1.37 9.51
C ALA A 23 3.88 0.82 10.94
N THR A 24 3.52 -0.45 11.14
CA THR A 24 3.73 -1.13 12.42
C THR A 24 5.19 -1.57 12.60
N THR A 25 5.62 -1.79 13.84
CA THR A 25 6.92 -2.45 14.09
C THR A 25 7.02 -3.80 13.37
N LYS A 26 5.93 -4.58 13.31
CA LYS A 26 5.91 -5.87 12.60
C LYS A 26 6.19 -5.72 11.11
N GLN A 27 5.58 -4.73 10.45
CA GLN A 27 5.82 -4.44 9.03
C GLN A 27 7.26 -3.98 8.77
N ILE A 28 7.81 -3.12 9.64
CA ILE A 28 9.21 -2.68 9.54
C ILE A 28 10.18 -3.85 9.74
N VAL A 29 9.91 -4.74 10.69
CA VAL A 29 10.70 -5.96 10.90
C VAL A 29 10.69 -6.84 9.66
N ALA A 30 9.50 -7.06 9.08
CA ALA A 30 9.33 -7.87 7.88
C ALA A 30 10.10 -7.31 6.67
N LEU A 31 10.28 -5.99 6.57
CA LEU A 31 10.99 -5.37 5.45
C LEU A 31 12.51 -5.27 5.66
N TYR A 32 12.99 -4.92 6.86
CA TYR A 32 14.37 -4.46 7.05
C TYR A 32 15.19 -5.27 8.06
N PHE A 33 14.62 -6.31 8.67
CA PHE A 33 15.27 -7.10 9.72
C PHE A 33 15.17 -8.61 9.48
N GLN A 34 15.11 -9.01 8.21
CA GLN A 34 15.05 -10.41 7.78
C GLN A 34 16.37 -11.19 7.99
N ASP A 35 17.49 -10.46 8.14
CA ASP A 35 18.83 -11.00 8.42
C ASP A 35 18.96 -11.72 9.78
N SER A 36 17.93 -11.64 10.63
CA SER A 36 17.93 -12.20 11.97
C SER A 36 17.31 -13.59 11.99
N GLN A 37 18.11 -14.61 12.32
CA GLN A 37 17.67 -16.01 12.47
C GLN A 37 16.53 -16.22 13.49
N HIS A 38 16.38 -15.30 14.44
CA HIS A 38 15.35 -15.37 15.47
C HIS A 38 14.49 -14.10 15.47
N SER A 39 13.16 -14.30 15.38
CA SER A 39 12.17 -13.22 15.40
C SER A 39 12.35 -12.27 16.60
N ARG A 40 12.59 -12.79 17.81
CA ARG A 40 12.83 -11.95 19.00
C ARG A 40 14.02 -11.00 18.82
N THR A 41 15.09 -11.47 18.19
CA THR A 41 16.29 -10.66 17.89
C THR A 41 15.97 -9.59 16.86
N ALA A 42 15.21 -9.92 15.81
CA ALA A 42 14.77 -8.97 14.79
C ALA A 42 13.97 -7.82 15.42
N PHE A 43 12.95 -8.15 16.23
CA PHE A 43 12.13 -7.16 16.94
C PHE A 43 12.95 -6.31 17.91
N ARG A 44 13.91 -6.90 18.64
CA ARG A 44 14.78 -6.14 19.54
C ARG A 44 15.63 -5.13 18.78
N ARG A 45 16.26 -5.54 17.67
CA ARG A 45 17.08 -4.67 16.81
C ARG A 45 16.24 -3.55 16.18
N ALA A 46 15.06 -3.89 15.68
CA ALA A 46 14.12 -2.92 15.14
C ALA A 46 13.70 -1.88 16.19
N ASN A 47 13.30 -2.31 17.39
CA ASN A 47 12.92 -1.38 18.45
C ASN A 47 14.09 -0.48 18.89
N LEU A 48 15.32 -0.99 18.97
CA LEU A 48 16.50 -0.16 19.26
C LEU A 48 16.70 0.92 18.20
N LEU A 49 16.66 0.55 16.92
CA LEU A 49 16.83 1.51 15.82
C LEU A 49 15.68 2.53 15.79
N LEU A 50 14.43 2.08 15.91
CA LEU A 50 13.26 2.96 15.88
C LEU A 50 13.26 3.94 17.06
N ASN A 51 13.64 3.49 18.26
CA ASN A 51 13.83 4.38 19.41
C ASN A 51 14.97 5.38 19.18
N HIS A 52 16.08 4.96 18.56
CA HIS A 52 17.17 5.87 18.20
C HIS A 52 16.70 6.97 17.22
N ILE A 53 16.01 6.59 16.14
CA ILE A 53 15.44 7.52 15.15
C ILE A 53 14.40 8.45 15.81
N LYS A 54 13.57 7.92 16.73
CA LYS A 54 12.59 8.70 17.51
C LYS A 54 13.25 9.69 18.46
N ASN A 55 14.32 9.31 19.16
CA ASN A 55 15.05 10.21 20.06
C ASN A 55 15.68 11.38 19.30
N ARG A 56 16.04 11.18 18.03
CA ARG A 56 16.47 12.23 17.10
C ARG A 56 15.31 13.07 16.54
N GLN A 57 14.07 12.75 16.91
CA GLN A 57 12.81 13.37 16.51
C GLN A 57 12.49 13.22 15.02
N LEU A 58 13.02 12.20 14.33
CA LEU A 58 12.78 12.00 12.90
C LEU A 58 11.50 11.20 12.63
N ILE A 59 11.14 10.31 13.55
CA ILE A 59 9.86 9.58 13.58
C ILE A 59 9.21 9.75 14.95
N ASN A 60 7.92 9.42 15.04
CA ASN A 60 7.22 9.21 16.29
C ASN A 60 6.28 8.00 16.15
N HIS A 61 5.62 7.59 17.22
CA HIS A 61 4.54 6.61 17.16
C HIS A 61 3.25 7.21 17.71
N LEU A 62 2.11 6.68 17.26
CA LEU A 62 0.80 7.01 17.83
C LEU A 62 0.71 6.53 19.29
N GLU A 63 -0.03 7.24 20.13
CA GLU A 63 -0.20 6.86 21.55
C GLU A 63 -1.13 5.65 21.69
N ARG A 64 -2.11 5.53 20.80
CA ARG A 64 -3.04 4.41 20.75
C ARG A 64 -2.36 3.17 20.15
N ARG A 65 -2.44 2.06 20.89
CA ARG A 65 -2.06 0.73 20.39
C ARG A 65 -3.19 0.15 19.55
N ILE A 66 -2.84 -0.52 18.45
CA ILE A 66 -3.76 -1.39 17.72
C ILE A 66 -3.60 -2.81 18.28
N GLY A 67 -4.73 -3.43 18.67
CA GLY A 67 -4.74 -4.67 19.42
C GLY A 67 -4.63 -4.42 20.93
N GLY A 68 -5.46 -5.11 21.72
CA GLY A 68 -5.63 -4.89 23.16
C GLY A 68 -4.32 -4.96 23.97
N VAL A 69 -4.44 -4.66 25.26
CA VAL A 69 -3.36 -4.45 26.26
C VAL A 69 -2.22 -5.50 26.26
N ARG A 70 -2.43 -6.69 25.68
CA ARG A 70 -1.46 -7.81 25.62
C ARG A 70 -0.63 -7.93 24.34
N ALA A 71 -0.83 -7.09 23.33
CA ALA A 71 0.02 -7.09 22.14
C ALA A 71 1.40 -6.49 22.53
N GLY A 72 2.44 -7.34 22.57
CA GLY A 72 3.80 -6.97 23.00
C GLY A 72 4.51 -5.94 22.11
N SER A 73 5.84 -6.00 22.02
CA SER A 73 6.72 -5.05 21.28
C SER A 73 6.49 -4.90 19.76
N GLY A 74 5.43 -5.51 19.22
CA GLY A 74 4.93 -5.33 17.85
C GLY A 74 3.79 -4.30 17.71
N SER A 75 3.41 -3.61 18.80
CA SER A 75 2.18 -2.80 18.86
C SER A 75 2.31 -1.33 18.43
N PHE A 76 3.52 -0.82 18.19
CA PHE A 76 3.69 0.59 17.82
C PHE A 76 3.36 0.83 16.35
N VAL A 77 2.63 1.92 16.11
CA VAL A 77 2.37 2.45 14.77
C VAL A 77 3.21 3.70 14.59
N TRP A 78 4.21 3.62 13.72
CA TRP A 78 5.20 4.66 13.48
C TRP A 78 4.76 5.58 12.35
N HIS A 79 5.14 6.85 12.44
CA HIS A 79 4.99 7.84 11.39
C HIS A 79 6.19 8.78 11.36
N ILE A 80 6.47 9.37 10.20
CA ILE A 80 7.54 10.35 10.04
C ILE A 80 7.12 11.72 10.62
N THR A 81 8.07 12.46 11.18
CA THR A 81 7.85 13.85 11.64
C THR A 81 8.20 14.86 10.54
N ALA A 82 7.86 16.13 10.75
CA ALA A 82 8.33 17.22 9.88
C ALA A 82 9.87 17.29 9.80
N LYS A 83 10.59 17.01 10.91
CA LYS A 83 12.06 16.96 10.94
C LYS A 83 12.60 15.79 10.11
N GLY A 84 11.96 14.61 10.21
CA GLY A 84 12.28 13.46 9.37
C GLY A 84 12.12 13.75 7.88
N LEU A 85 10.98 14.33 7.47
CA LEU A 85 10.75 14.71 6.08
C LEU A 85 11.79 15.72 5.56
N LYS A 86 12.15 16.72 6.39
CA LYS A 86 13.21 17.69 6.08
C LYS A 86 14.57 17.03 5.90
N SER A 87 14.89 16.01 6.71
CA SER A 87 16.14 15.25 6.59
C SER A 87 16.24 14.47 5.26
N LEU A 88 15.10 14.06 4.70
CA LEU A 88 15.01 13.44 3.38
C LEU A 88 14.93 14.45 2.22
N LYS A 89 14.94 15.76 2.50
CA LYS A 89 14.65 16.83 1.51
C LYS A 89 13.31 16.63 0.78
N ARG A 90 12.33 15.99 1.45
CA ARG A 90 10.99 15.78 0.89
C ARG A 90 10.03 16.87 1.38
N PRO A 91 9.07 17.31 0.53
CA PRO A 91 8.05 18.24 0.96
C PRO A 91 7.16 17.61 2.03
N HIS A 92 6.56 18.46 2.86
CA HIS A 92 5.60 18.00 3.85
C HIS A 92 4.30 17.58 3.16
N ARG A 93 4.15 16.27 2.91
CA ARG A 93 2.98 15.69 2.24
C ARG A 93 1.78 15.47 3.17
N PHE A 94 2.03 15.23 4.45
CA PHE A 94 0.99 14.90 5.44
C PHE A 94 0.87 16.00 6.50
N LYS A 95 -0.06 16.94 6.30
CA LYS A 95 -0.42 17.91 7.35
C LYS A 95 -1.42 17.27 8.31
N ASN A 96 -0.94 16.51 9.30
CA ASN A 96 -1.83 15.97 10.32
C ASN A 96 -2.03 17.02 11.42
N LYS A 97 -3.16 17.71 11.38
CA LYS A 97 -3.60 18.57 12.49
C LYS A 97 -4.21 17.75 13.65
N TYR A 98 -4.61 16.50 13.37
CA TYR A 98 -5.29 15.59 14.29
C TYR A 98 -4.80 14.15 14.09
N GLU A 99 -4.94 13.31 15.12
CA GLU A 99 -4.74 11.86 14.99
C GLU A 99 -5.76 11.23 14.02
N PRO A 100 -5.37 10.17 13.27
CA PRO A 100 -6.28 9.48 12.36
C PRO A 100 -7.41 8.77 13.11
N THR A 101 -8.57 8.61 12.47
CA THR A 101 -9.61 7.70 12.96
C THR A 101 -9.11 6.26 12.93
N ALA A 102 -9.69 5.38 13.76
CA ALA A 102 -9.30 3.97 13.80
C ALA A 102 -9.42 3.31 12.41
N HIS A 103 -10.53 3.54 11.70
CA HIS A 103 -10.74 3.01 10.35
C HIS A 103 -9.72 3.55 9.33
N HIS A 104 -9.40 4.84 9.37
CA HIS A 104 -8.40 5.40 8.45
C HIS A 104 -7.00 4.83 8.73
N LEU A 105 -6.66 4.64 10.00
CA LEU A 105 -5.39 4.05 10.41
C LEU A 105 -5.29 2.58 9.96
N GLU A 106 -6.34 1.80 10.22
CA GLU A 106 -6.42 0.40 9.83
C GLU A 106 -6.29 0.23 8.31
N HIS A 107 -7.04 1.03 7.53
CA HIS A 107 -6.94 1.08 6.07
C HIS A 107 -5.51 1.40 5.60
N THR A 108 -4.91 2.48 6.13
CA THR A 108 -3.56 2.89 5.72
C THR A 108 -2.51 1.82 6.04
N LEU A 109 -2.65 1.14 7.18
CA LEU A 109 -1.78 0.02 7.54
C LEU A 109 -2.02 -1.21 6.67
N ALA A 110 -3.24 -1.45 6.19
CA ALA A 110 -3.55 -2.52 5.25
C ALA A 110 -2.94 -2.27 3.86
N VAL A 111 -2.96 -1.02 3.36
CA VAL A 111 -2.22 -0.63 2.15
C VAL A 111 -0.71 -0.86 2.33
N THR A 112 -0.17 -0.48 3.48
CA THR A 112 1.24 -0.77 3.82
C THR A 112 1.51 -2.27 3.87
N GLN A 113 0.54 -3.07 4.31
CA GLN A 113 0.67 -4.52 4.36
C GLN A 113 0.74 -5.14 2.95
N ALA A 114 0.01 -4.60 1.97
CA ALA A 114 0.10 -5.04 0.57
C ALA A 114 1.51 -4.79 -0.01
N TYR A 115 2.11 -3.63 0.27
CA TYR A 115 3.50 -3.36 -0.11
C TYR A 115 4.49 -4.33 0.55
N VAL A 116 4.36 -4.54 1.87
CA VAL A 116 5.20 -5.50 2.61
C VAL A 116 5.09 -6.88 1.98
N PHE A 117 3.88 -7.28 1.61
CA PHE A 117 3.62 -8.56 0.98
C PHE A 117 4.35 -8.70 -0.36
N LEU A 118 4.26 -7.72 -1.26
CA LEU A 118 4.98 -7.75 -2.54
C LEU A 118 6.50 -7.80 -2.36
N LYS A 119 7.04 -7.04 -1.40
CA LYS A 119 8.47 -7.08 -1.06
C LYS A 119 8.92 -8.44 -0.53
N LEU A 120 8.07 -9.15 0.21
CA LEU A 120 8.37 -10.51 0.68
C LEU A 120 8.36 -11.53 -0.46
N LEU A 121 7.49 -11.35 -1.47
CA LEU A 121 7.52 -12.18 -2.67
C LEU A 121 8.78 -11.94 -3.51
N GLU A 122 9.19 -10.69 -3.62
CA GLU A 122 10.44 -10.32 -4.31
C GLU A 122 11.65 -10.94 -3.62
N GLU A 123 11.74 -10.83 -2.29
CA GLU A 123 12.82 -11.49 -1.52
C GLU A 123 12.80 -13.02 -1.71
N ALA A 124 11.63 -13.62 -1.83
CA ALA A 124 11.48 -15.04 -2.11
C ALA A 124 11.78 -15.41 -3.58
N GLY A 125 12.17 -14.46 -4.43
CA GLY A 125 12.49 -14.67 -5.84
C GLY A 125 11.28 -15.01 -6.70
N LYS A 126 10.06 -14.72 -6.23
CA LYS A 126 8.81 -15.05 -6.95
C LYS A 126 8.41 -13.99 -7.97
N ILE A 127 8.77 -12.74 -7.70
CA ILE A 127 8.48 -11.57 -8.54
C ILE A 127 9.70 -10.64 -8.53
N GLN A 128 9.77 -9.70 -9.47
CA GLN A 128 10.61 -8.50 -9.33
C GLN A 128 9.68 -7.29 -9.22
N LEU A 129 9.78 -6.51 -8.14
CA LEU A 129 8.91 -5.34 -7.91
C LEU A 129 9.58 -4.07 -8.44
N GLU A 130 9.24 -3.68 -9.67
CA GLU A 130 9.86 -2.54 -10.34
C GLU A 130 9.38 -1.20 -9.78
N ARG A 131 8.09 -1.13 -9.44
CA ARG A 131 7.48 0.10 -8.94
C ARG A 131 6.37 -0.20 -7.95
N PHE A 132 6.30 0.58 -6.89
CA PHE A 132 5.15 0.65 -6.00
C PHE A 132 4.88 2.08 -5.57
N ASP A 133 3.72 2.61 -5.94
CA ASP A 133 3.28 3.94 -5.59
C ASP A 133 2.13 3.89 -4.57
N PHE A 134 2.36 4.53 -3.43
CA PHE A 134 1.32 4.84 -2.45
C PHE A 134 0.55 6.11 -2.83
N GLU A 135 -0.58 6.35 -2.17
CA GLU A 135 -1.24 7.66 -2.25
C GLU A 135 -0.33 8.81 -1.77
N PRO A 136 -0.41 10.00 -2.39
CA PRO A 136 -1.23 10.35 -3.55
C PRO A 136 -0.52 10.10 -4.89
N THR A 137 0.66 9.48 -4.89
CA THR A 137 1.49 9.31 -6.08
C THR A 137 0.84 8.38 -7.11
N CYS A 138 0.08 7.37 -6.65
CA CYS A 138 -0.71 6.48 -7.51
C CYS A 138 -1.94 7.15 -8.16
N HIS A 139 -2.37 8.34 -7.73
CA HIS A 139 -3.58 8.96 -8.26
C HIS A 139 -3.44 9.29 -9.74
N ARG A 140 -4.52 9.10 -10.50
CA ARG A 140 -4.63 9.52 -11.89
C ARG A 140 -5.58 10.70 -12.04
N THR A 141 -5.31 11.52 -13.04
CA THR A 141 -6.10 12.71 -13.33
C THR A 141 -6.52 12.70 -14.79
N TYR A 142 -7.78 13.02 -15.05
CA TYR A 142 -8.29 13.23 -16.40
C TYR A 142 -9.33 14.34 -16.40
N ALA A 143 -9.75 14.80 -17.59
CA ALA A 143 -10.76 15.84 -17.74
C ALA A 143 -11.98 15.31 -18.48
N THR A 144 -13.16 15.81 -18.13
CA THR A 144 -14.37 15.63 -18.95
C THR A 144 -14.28 16.49 -20.21
N PHE A 145 -15.17 16.26 -21.17
CA PHE A 145 -15.33 17.15 -22.34
C PHE A 145 -15.56 18.62 -21.95
N SER A 146 -16.22 18.86 -20.81
CA SER A 146 -16.43 20.20 -20.24
C SER A 146 -15.21 20.79 -19.50
N GLY A 147 -14.05 20.13 -19.52
CA GLY A 147 -12.81 20.61 -18.89
C GLY A 147 -12.75 20.41 -17.37
N LYS A 148 -13.73 19.73 -16.76
CA LYS A 148 -13.71 19.46 -15.32
C LYS A 148 -12.67 18.40 -14.99
N LYS A 149 -11.71 18.74 -14.13
CA LYS A 149 -10.69 17.83 -13.60
C LYS A 149 -11.33 16.76 -12.70
N ILE A 150 -11.13 15.49 -13.05
CA ILE A 150 -11.52 14.31 -12.27
C ILE A 150 -10.25 13.62 -11.76
N PHE A 151 -10.34 13.07 -10.56
CA PHE A 151 -9.30 12.24 -9.97
C PHE A 151 -9.81 10.81 -9.83
N LEU A 152 -9.06 9.86 -10.37
CA LEU A 152 -9.10 8.47 -9.95
C LEU A 152 -8.08 8.31 -8.83
N LYS A 153 -8.49 7.71 -7.72
CA LYS A 153 -7.68 7.56 -6.52
C LYS A 153 -7.64 6.08 -6.12
N PRO A 154 -6.73 5.30 -6.72
CA PRO A 154 -6.36 3.98 -6.22
C PRO A 154 -5.68 4.10 -4.87
N ASP A 155 -5.78 3.07 -4.03
CA ASP A 155 -5.03 3.01 -2.78
C ASP A 155 -3.52 2.82 -3.06
N ALA A 156 -3.19 2.06 -4.10
CA ALA A 156 -1.82 1.90 -4.59
C ALA A 156 -1.79 1.54 -6.08
N PHE A 157 -0.60 1.66 -6.67
CA PHE A 157 -0.27 1.17 -8.01
C PHE A 157 1.05 0.41 -7.95
N ALA A 158 1.18 -0.70 -8.66
CA ALA A 158 2.46 -1.41 -8.79
C ALA A 158 2.71 -1.91 -10.21
N GLN A 159 3.99 -1.96 -10.57
CA GLN A 159 4.51 -2.66 -11.75
C GLN A 159 5.48 -3.73 -11.24
N LEU A 160 5.37 -4.92 -11.80
CA LEU A 160 6.21 -6.05 -11.42
C LEU A 160 6.43 -6.98 -12.61
N VAL A 161 7.53 -7.73 -12.54
CA VAL A 161 7.87 -8.74 -13.53
C VAL A 161 7.65 -10.14 -12.95
N LEU A 162 6.98 -10.99 -13.75
CA LEU A 162 6.72 -12.41 -13.51
C LEU A 162 7.32 -13.20 -14.67
N GLY A 163 8.51 -13.76 -14.48
CA GLY A 163 9.24 -14.40 -15.59
C GLY A 163 9.54 -13.39 -16.68
N GLU A 164 8.96 -13.58 -17.87
CA GLU A 164 9.14 -12.70 -19.04
C GLU A 164 8.02 -11.65 -19.21
N TYR A 165 7.05 -11.62 -18.29
CA TYR A 165 5.89 -10.72 -18.38
C TYR A 165 6.00 -9.55 -17.41
N GLU A 166 5.78 -8.33 -17.91
CA GLU A 166 5.55 -7.15 -17.08
C GLU A 166 4.05 -6.99 -16.84
N ASP A 167 3.66 -6.99 -15.58
CA ASP A 167 2.28 -6.77 -15.16
C ASP A 167 2.16 -5.46 -14.38
N SER A 168 1.05 -4.76 -14.63
CA SER A 168 0.67 -3.54 -13.92
C SER A 168 -0.65 -3.70 -13.19
N TYR A 169 -0.72 -3.19 -11.97
CA TYR A 169 -1.87 -3.35 -11.09
C TYR A 169 -2.26 -2.04 -10.40
N PHE A 170 -3.54 -1.72 -10.43
CA PHE A 170 -4.15 -0.82 -9.45
C PHE A 170 -4.68 -1.64 -8.27
N TYR A 171 -4.48 -1.16 -7.05
CA TYR A 171 -4.95 -1.82 -5.84
C TYR A 171 -6.02 -0.98 -5.14
N GLU A 172 -7.04 -1.67 -4.65
CA GLU A 172 -8.08 -1.16 -3.75
C GLU A 172 -8.15 -2.10 -2.54
N ILE A 173 -8.00 -1.56 -1.33
CA ILE A 173 -8.00 -2.35 -0.08
C ILE A 173 -9.32 -2.12 0.65
N ASP A 174 -10.26 -3.07 0.57
CA ASP A 174 -11.55 -2.94 1.24
C ASP A 174 -11.53 -3.67 2.59
N MET A 175 -11.56 -2.91 3.69
CA MET A 175 -11.61 -3.46 5.05
C MET A 175 -13.00 -3.98 5.46
N ALA A 176 -13.88 -4.31 4.50
CA ALA A 176 -15.29 -4.66 4.71
C ALA A 176 -16.14 -3.59 5.45
N THR A 177 -15.70 -2.33 5.43
CA THR A 177 -16.39 -1.20 6.06
C THR A 177 -17.27 -0.42 5.07
N GLU A 178 -17.01 -0.54 3.77
CA GLU A 178 -17.75 0.16 2.74
C GLU A 178 -19.01 -0.61 2.29
N THR A 179 -20.00 0.08 1.75
CA THR A 179 -21.15 -0.58 1.12
C THR A 179 -20.77 -1.14 -0.25
N LEU A 180 -21.42 -2.21 -0.70
CA LEU A 180 -21.18 -2.78 -2.03
C LEU A 180 -21.39 -1.75 -3.16
N ASN A 181 -22.36 -0.84 -3.01
CA ASN A 181 -22.59 0.23 -3.98
C ASN A 181 -21.40 1.19 -4.08
N ARG A 182 -20.68 1.42 -2.98
CA ARG A 182 -19.50 2.28 -2.99
C ARG A 182 -18.35 1.63 -3.74
N VAL A 183 -18.14 0.32 -3.56
CA VAL A 183 -17.19 -0.50 -4.32
C VAL A 183 -17.48 -0.45 -5.82
N VAL A 184 -18.73 -0.72 -6.23
CA VAL A 184 -19.15 -0.62 -7.64
C VAL A 184 -18.95 0.78 -8.20
N ASN A 185 -19.29 1.83 -7.43
CA ASN A 185 -19.09 3.20 -7.88
C ASN A 185 -17.61 3.55 -8.06
N GLN A 186 -16.70 2.97 -7.27
CA GLN A 186 -15.26 3.09 -7.51
C GLN A 186 -14.87 2.34 -8.79
N CYS A 187 -15.36 1.13 -9.02
CA CYS A 187 -15.14 0.39 -10.27
C CYS A 187 -15.62 1.19 -11.50
N LYS A 188 -16.78 1.86 -11.42
CA LYS A 188 -17.29 2.74 -12.48
C LYS A 188 -16.34 3.93 -12.78
N LYS A 189 -15.59 4.43 -11.79
CA LYS A 189 -14.55 5.45 -12.03
C LYS A 189 -13.35 4.88 -12.79
N TYR A 190 -12.93 3.64 -12.50
CA TYR A 190 -11.89 2.97 -13.28
C TYR A 190 -12.33 2.77 -14.72
N ILE A 191 -13.57 2.31 -14.96
CA ILE A 191 -14.12 2.16 -16.30
C ILE A 191 -14.14 3.50 -17.04
N ALA A 192 -14.59 4.57 -16.39
CA ALA A 192 -14.58 5.90 -16.98
C ALA A 192 -13.16 6.39 -17.32
N TYR A 193 -12.17 6.06 -16.48
CA TYR A 193 -10.77 6.39 -16.74
C TYR A 193 -10.17 5.55 -17.88
N TYR A 194 -10.42 4.24 -17.88
CA TYR A 194 -10.03 3.32 -18.95
C TYR A 194 -10.53 3.80 -20.33
N GLN A 195 -11.77 4.28 -20.39
CA GLN A 195 -12.38 4.81 -21.62
C GLN A 195 -11.70 6.08 -22.16
N THR A 196 -10.89 6.77 -21.36
CA THR A 196 -10.10 7.92 -21.86
C THR A 196 -8.88 7.51 -22.69
N GLY A 197 -8.45 6.25 -22.56
CA GLY A 197 -7.23 5.73 -23.19
C GLY A 197 -5.93 6.36 -22.66
N ILE A 198 -5.97 7.19 -21.60
CA ILE A 198 -4.79 7.89 -21.08
C ILE A 198 -3.76 6.89 -20.56
N GLU A 199 -4.18 6.01 -19.65
CA GLU A 199 -3.28 5.02 -19.03
C GLU A 199 -2.64 4.13 -20.10
N GLN A 200 -3.43 3.64 -21.05
CA GLN A 200 -2.95 2.77 -22.12
C GLN A 200 -1.93 3.48 -23.02
N ARG A 201 -2.06 4.78 -23.27
CA ARG A 201 -1.02 5.53 -24.01
C ARG A 201 0.25 5.74 -23.19
N GLU A 202 0.15 5.72 -21.86
CA GLU A 202 1.28 5.88 -20.95
C GLU A 202 1.94 4.54 -20.57
N GLN A 203 1.28 3.40 -20.81
CA GLN A 203 1.68 2.05 -20.40
C GLN A 203 1.64 1.05 -21.58
N ASP A 204 2.17 1.46 -22.74
CA ASP A 204 2.37 0.60 -23.92
C ASP A 204 1.14 -0.20 -24.40
N GLY A 205 -0.04 0.40 -24.26
CA GLY A 205 -1.31 -0.10 -24.79
C GLY A 205 -2.14 -0.92 -23.80
N VAL A 206 -1.61 -1.22 -22.61
CA VAL A 206 -2.30 -2.09 -21.63
C VAL A 206 -2.88 -1.26 -20.48
N PHE A 207 -4.09 -1.58 -20.04
CA PHE A 207 -4.66 -1.01 -18.82
C PHE A 207 -4.35 -1.94 -17.63
N PRO A 208 -3.85 -1.41 -16.51
CA PRO A 208 -3.57 -2.21 -15.32
C PRO A 208 -4.82 -2.93 -14.78
N LEU A 209 -4.68 -4.19 -14.39
CA LEU A 209 -5.77 -4.91 -13.71
C LEU A 209 -6.06 -4.25 -12.35
N VAL A 210 -7.34 -4.13 -11.99
CA VAL A 210 -7.74 -3.56 -10.70
C VAL A 210 -7.98 -4.68 -9.69
N ILE A 211 -7.12 -4.78 -8.69
CA ILE A 211 -7.17 -5.80 -7.65
C ILE A 211 -7.79 -5.24 -6.38
N TRP A 212 -8.94 -5.80 -5.99
CA TRP A 212 -9.56 -5.59 -4.69
C TRP A 212 -9.04 -6.62 -3.69
N ILE A 213 -8.35 -6.16 -2.65
CA ILE A 213 -7.91 -7.01 -1.54
C ILE A 213 -8.89 -6.83 -0.38
N VAL A 214 -9.46 -7.93 0.10
CA VAL A 214 -10.50 -7.96 1.14
C VAL A 214 -10.10 -8.84 2.34
N PRO A 215 -10.69 -8.63 3.53
CA PRO A 215 -10.29 -9.35 4.74
C PRO A 215 -10.73 -10.82 4.78
N HIS A 216 -11.80 -11.21 4.08
CA HIS A 216 -12.37 -12.57 4.18
C HIS A 216 -13.24 -12.95 2.97
N ASP A 217 -13.41 -14.26 2.75
CA ASP A 217 -14.10 -14.83 1.59
C ASP A 217 -15.54 -14.36 1.41
N LYS A 218 -16.29 -14.22 2.52
CA LYS A 218 -17.66 -13.70 2.45
C LYS A 218 -17.74 -12.31 1.79
N ARG A 219 -16.72 -11.47 2.00
CA ARG A 219 -16.66 -10.13 1.40
C ARG A 219 -16.22 -10.23 -0.06
N LYS A 220 -15.26 -11.10 -0.36
CA LYS A 220 -14.81 -11.42 -1.72
C LYS A 220 -15.97 -11.84 -2.61
N GLU A 221 -16.76 -12.82 -2.17
CA GLU A 221 -17.94 -13.30 -2.89
C GLU A 221 -18.98 -12.20 -3.09
N ALA A 222 -19.26 -11.40 -2.06
CA ALA A 222 -20.24 -10.33 -2.12
C ALA A 222 -19.84 -9.25 -3.14
N ILE A 223 -18.57 -8.85 -3.16
CA ILE A 223 -18.06 -7.87 -4.14
C ILE A 223 -18.02 -8.47 -5.54
N SER A 224 -17.49 -9.70 -5.70
CA SER A 224 -17.36 -10.36 -7.01
C SER A 224 -18.72 -10.50 -7.69
N LYS A 225 -19.72 -11.05 -6.98
CA LYS A 225 -21.10 -11.17 -7.49
C LYS A 225 -21.69 -9.81 -7.85
N LYS A 226 -21.43 -8.78 -7.05
CA LYS A 226 -21.94 -7.44 -7.30
C LYS A 226 -21.31 -6.83 -8.56
N ILE A 227 -20.00 -6.96 -8.72
CA ILE A 227 -19.25 -6.52 -9.90
C ILE A 227 -19.76 -7.23 -11.15
N GLU A 228 -19.86 -8.56 -11.13
CA GLU A 228 -20.39 -9.36 -12.24
C GLU A 228 -21.81 -8.93 -12.63
N SER A 229 -22.67 -8.72 -11.64
CA SER A 229 -24.08 -8.34 -11.89
C SER A 229 -24.27 -6.92 -12.43
N GLU A 230 -23.38 -5.97 -12.10
CA GLU A 230 -23.59 -4.55 -12.40
C GLU A 230 -22.67 -3.96 -13.48
N LEU A 231 -21.53 -4.60 -13.78
CA LEU A 231 -20.50 -3.99 -14.63
C LEU A 231 -20.44 -4.55 -16.06
N ASN A 232 -21.42 -5.35 -16.49
CA ASN A 232 -21.49 -5.93 -17.84
C ASN A 232 -20.12 -6.48 -18.27
N ASN A 233 -19.70 -6.24 -19.52
CA ASN A 233 -18.43 -6.71 -20.10
C ASN A 233 -17.17 -6.10 -19.46
N PHE A 234 -17.28 -5.19 -18.48
CA PHE A 234 -16.14 -4.62 -17.79
C PHE A 234 -15.73 -5.39 -16.53
N HIS A 235 -16.52 -6.39 -16.09
CA HIS A 235 -16.17 -7.20 -14.92
C HIS A 235 -14.75 -7.83 -14.99
N PRO A 236 -14.19 -8.26 -16.15
CA PRO A 236 -12.85 -8.83 -16.21
C PRO A 236 -11.71 -7.85 -15.90
N MET A 237 -11.99 -6.53 -15.86
CA MET A 237 -11.01 -5.53 -15.42
C MET A 237 -10.73 -5.59 -13.92
N PHE A 238 -11.57 -6.30 -13.16
CA PHE A 238 -11.54 -6.34 -11.71
C PHE A 238 -11.33 -7.76 -11.21
N GLN A 239 -10.37 -7.94 -10.31
CA GLN A 239 -10.15 -9.18 -9.58
C GLN A 239 -10.34 -8.91 -8.10
N VAL A 240 -11.03 -9.79 -7.39
CA VAL A 240 -11.21 -9.70 -5.93
C VAL A 240 -10.52 -10.90 -5.28
N VAL A 241 -9.65 -10.65 -4.32
CA VAL A 241 -8.86 -11.67 -3.62
C VAL A 241 -8.79 -11.36 -2.12
N THR A 242 -8.60 -12.38 -1.30
CA THR A 242 -8.09 -12.15 0.05
C THR A 242 -6.59 -11.88 0.04
N LEU A 243 -6.04 -11.33 1.13
CA LEU A 243 -4.60 -11.13 1.24
C LEU A 243 -3.81 -12.46 1.16
N GLU A 244 -4.39 -13.56 1.66
CA GLU A 244 -3.77 -14.89 1.60
C GLU A 244 -3.74 -15.41 0.15
N GLU A 245 -4.86 -15.30 -0.55
CA GLU A 245 -5.00 -15.73 -1.95
C GLU A 245 -4.14 -14.94 -2.92
N PHE A 246 -3.93 -13.65 -2.63
CA PHE A 246 -3.12 -12.78 -3.47
C PHE A 246 -1.72 -13.36 -3.72
N SER A 247 -1.18 -14.11 -2.75
CA SER A 247 0.13 -14.77 -2.87
C SER A 247 0.18 -15.88 -3.91
N SER A 248 -0.82 -16.75 -3.90
CA SER A 248 -0.96 -17.84 -4.87
C SER A 248 -1.35 -17.28 -6.24
N TRP A 249 -2.19 -16.25 -6.26
CA TRP A 249 -2.67 -15.64 -7.49
C TRP A 249 -1.55 -14.94 -8.27
N ILE A 250 -0.68 -14.19 -7.58
CA ILE A 250 0.41 -13.45 -8.25
C ILE A 250 1.63 -14.33 -8.52
N GLY A 251 1.95 -15.25 -7.62
CA GLY A 251 3.10 -16.16 -7.76
C GLY A 251 2.82 -17.44 -8.53
N GLY A 252 1.56 -17.69 -8.92
CA GLY A 252 1.12 -18.89 -9.65
C GLY A 252 0.80 -18.64 -11.13
N ARG A 253 0.95 -17.39 -11.61
CA ARG A 253 0.81 -17.05 -13.04
C ARG A 253 2.00 -17.48 -13.91
N THR A 254 3.02 -18.12 -13.34
CA THR A 254 4.24 -18.46 -14.06
C THR A 254 4.11 -19.61 -15.05
N ASP A 255 3.06 -20.43 -15.05
CA ASP A 255 2.91 -21.51 -16.04
C ASP A 255 1.44 -21.91 -16.26
N GLU A 256 0.81 -21.36 -17.31
CA GLU A 256 -0.13 -22.05 -18.22
C GLU A 256 0.03 -21.47 -19.64
#